data_AF-R6LSL6-F1
#
_entry.id   AF-R6LSL6-F1
#
_cell.length_a   1.000
_cell.length_b   1.000
_cell.length_c   1.000
_cell.angle_alpha   90.00
_cell.angle_beta   90.00
_cell.angle_gamma   90.00
#
_symmetry.space_group_name_H-M   'P 1'
#
loop_
_entity.id
_entity.type
_entity.pdbx_description
1 polymer ?
#
loop_
_entity_poly.entity_id
_entity_poly.type
_entity_poly.pdbx_seq_one_letter_code
_entity_poly.pdbx_strand_id
1 'polypeptide(L)'
;MLEVCGKPIIAYSIEAALKSEIFDEIMVSTDDEKIKNIAVEYGAKVPFMRSEKTSNDYAATHEVLLEVLDDYKKRDIYFENICCIYPTAPFVTQHRLKEAYVLLEKQNVDSVVTVTAFSFPPQRALLYKDSFLKY
;
A
#
# COMPACT_ATOMS: atom_id res chain seq x y z
N MET A 1 4.45 -3.06 16.15
CA MET A 1 3.29 -2.82 15.29
C MET A 1 2.31 -1.94 16.04
N LEU A 2 1.87 -0.84 15.43
CA LEU A 2 0.91 0.08 16.02
C LEU A 2 -0.48 -0.57 16.08
N GLU A 3 -1.19 -0.36 17.17
CA GLU A 3 -2.58 -0.77 17.34
C GLU A 3 -3.51 0.43 17.23
N VAL A 4 -4.63 0.24 16.53
CA VAL A 4 -5.69 1.24 16.36
C VAL A 4 -7.00 0.58 16.75
N CYS A 5 -7.72 1.17 17.71
CA CYS A 5 -8.99 0.66 18.23
C CYS A 5 -8.93 -0.83 18.64
N GLY A 6 -7.83 -1.26 19.26
CA GLY A 6 -7.67 -2.64 19.77
C GLY A 6 -7.29 -3.68 18.71
N LYS A 7 -6.86 -3.25 17.51
CA LYS A 7 -6.47 -4.12 16.41
C LYS A 7 -5.16 -3.65 15.76
N PRO A 8 -4.26 -4.54 15.33
CA PRO A 8 -3.05 -4.14 14.61
C PRO A 8 -3.40 -3.35 13.34
N ILE A 9 -2.70 -2.24 13.08
CA ILE A 9 -3.09 -1.29 12.03
C ILE A 9 -3.14 -1.92 10.62
N ILE A 10 -2.21 -2.82 10.30
CA ILE A 10 -2.15 -3.51 8.99
C ILE A 10 -3.38 -4.40 8.74
N ALA A 11 -3.96 -4.94 9.81
CA ALA A 11 -5.05 -5.88 9.70
C ALA A 11 -6.35 -5.25 9.17
N TYR A 12 -6.50 -3.92 9.26
CA TYR A 12 -7.59 -3.19 8.60
C TYR A 12 -7.46 -3.24 7.08
N SER A 13 -6.25 -3.05 6.56
CA SER A 13 -5.98 -3.11 5.12
C SER A 13 -6.16 -4.52 4.56
N ILE A 14 -5.64 -5.54 5.28
CA ILE A 14 -5.78 -6.95 4.90
C ILE A 14 -7.26 -7.34 4.81
N GLU A 15 -8.05 -7.05 5.84
CA GLU A 15 -9.48 -7.36 5.83
C GLU A 15 -10.25 -6.59 4.76
N ALA A 16 -9.93 -5.32 4.52
CA ALA A 16 -10.58 -4.55 3.46
C ALA A 16 -10.31 -5.18 2.09
N ALA A 17 -9.09 -5.64 1.83
CA ALA A 17 -8.73 -6.35 0.61
C ALA A 17 -9.47 -7.70 0.51
N LEU A 18 -9.45 -8.51 1.57
CA LEU A 18 -10.14 -9.82 1.60
C LEU A 18 -11.64 -9.68 1.35
N LYS A 19 -12.31 -8.78 2.09
CA LYS A 19 -13.76 -8.56 1.96
C LYS A 19 -14.14 -7.88 0.63
N SER A 20 -13.17 -7.34 -0.10
CA SER A 20 -13.43 -6.80 -1.44
C SER A 20 -13.64 -7.90 -2.46
N GLU A 21 -13.07 -9.10 -2.29
CA GLU A 21 -13.25 -10.22 -3.23
C GLU A 21 -12.90 -9.88 -4.70
N ILE A 22 -11.97 -8.93 -4.91
CA ILE A 22 -11.50 -8.53 -6.26
C ILE A 22 -10.04 -8.92 -6.53
N PHE A 23 -9.37 -9.55 -5.57
CA PHE A 23 -7.95 -9.90 -5.66
C PHE A 23 -7.76 -11.42 -5.68
N ASP A 24 -7.00 -11.91 -6.65
CA ASP A 24 -6.58 -13.32 -6.71
C ASP A 24 -5.51 -13.65 -5.66
N GLU A 25 -4.68 -12.65 -5.32
CA GLU A 25 -3.56 -12.76 -4.39
C GLU A 25 -3.52 -11.55 -3.46
N ILE A 26 -3.46 -11.80 -2.16
CA ILE A 26 -3.33 -10.76 -1.13
C ILE A 26 -2.12 -11.12 -0.28
N MET A 27 -1.05 -10.32 -0.41
CA MET A 27 0.20 -10.57 0.28
C MET A 27 0.72 -9.32 1.00
N VAL A 28 1.54 -9.54 2.02
CA VAL A 28 2.26 -8.48 2.74
C VAL A 28 3.74 -8.62 2.48
N SER A 29 4.34 -7.57 1.92
CA SER A 29 5.78 -7.44 1.79
C SER A 29 6.39 -6.86 3.08
N THR A 30 7.19 -7.66 3.78
CA THR A 30 7.80 -7.29 5.07
C THR A 30 9.14 -7.98 5.27
N ASP A 31 10.04 -7.33 5.99
CA ASP A 31 11.31 -7.84 6.50
C ASP A 31 11.25 -8.20 8.00
N ASP A 32 10.16 -7.84 8.68
CA ASP A 32 9.91 -8.13 10.09
C ASP A 32 9.03 -9.39 10.28
N GLU A 33 9.54 -10.38 11.04
CA GLU A 33 8.86 -11.63 11.35
C GLU A 33 7.58 -11.46 12.17
N LYS A 34 7.51 -10.48 13.07
CA LYS A 34 6.28 -10.15 13.81
C LYS A 34 5.21 -9.64 12.86
N ILE A 35 5.57 -8.80 11.89
CA ILE A 35 4.63 -8.32 10.88
C ILE A 35 4.13 -9.48 10.02
N LYS A 36 5.03 -10.37 9.61
CA LYS A 36 4.66 -11.58 8.86
C LYS A 36 3.66 -12.45 9.60
N ASN A 37 3.91 -12.74 10.88
CA ASN A 37 3.02 -13.57 11.68
C ASN A 37 1.62 -12.95 11.80
N ILE A 38 1.55 -11.64 12.02
CA ILE A 38 0.26 -10.92 12.07
C ILE A 38 -0.41 -10.95 10.69
N ALA A 39 0.32 -10.73 9.60
CA ALA A 39 -0.26 -10.77 8.26
C ALA A 39 -0.91 -12.12 7.95
N VAL A 40 -0.23 -13.22 8.29
CA VAL A 40 -0.73 -14.59 8.13
C VAL A 40 -1.95 -14.85 9.01
N GLU A 41 -1.93 -14.41 10.27
CA GLU A 41 -3.07 -14.52 11.20
C GLU A 41 -4.34 -13.87 10.63
N TYR A 42 -4.20 -12.74 9.94
CA TYR A 42 -5.31 -12.02 9.32
C TYR A 42 -5.62 -12.47 7.88
N GLY A 43 -5.00 -13.54 7.39
CA GLY A 43 -5.34 -14.19 6.12
C GLY A 43 -4.60 -13.67 4.88
N ALA A 44 -3.60 -12.80 5.03
CA ALA A 44 -2.71 -12.43 3.92
C ALA A 44 -1.54 -13.43 3.81
N LYS A 45 -1.01 -13.60 2.60
CA LYS A 45 0.19 -14.40 2.38
C LYS A 45 1.47 -13.60 2.62
N VAL A 46 2.54 -14.30 2.97
CA VAL A 46 3.91 -13.76 3.01
C VAL A 46 4.84 -14.79 2.37
N PRO A 47 4.79 -14.96 1.03
CA PRO A 47 5.52 -16.02 0.31
C PRO A 47 7.04 -15.86 0.30
N PHE A 48 7.53 -14.68 0.66
CA PHE A 48 8.94 -14.33 0.80
C PHE A 48 9.08 -13.12 1.73
N MET A 49 10.27 -12.99 2.31
CA MET A 49 10.65 -11.83 3.12
C MET A 49 11.28 -10.78 2.20
N ARG A 50 10.96 -9.52 2.43
CA ARG A 50 11.53 -8.40 1.70
C ARG A 50 13.01 -8.23 2.04
N SER A 51 13.81 -7.85 1.05
CA SER A 51 15.24 -7.60 1.21
C SER A 51 15.53 -6.29 1.96
N GLU A 52 16.70 -6.22 2.59
CA GLU A 52 17.19 -4.99 3.26
C GLU A 52 17.32 -3.80 2.28
N LYS A 53 17.60 -4.09 1.00
CA LYS A 53 17.73 -3.08 -0.05
C LYS A 53 16.44 -2.27 -0.23
N THR A 54 15.28 -2.88 -0.02
CA THR A 54 13.97 -2.22 -0.20
C THR A 54 13.20 -2.02 1.11
N SER A 55 13.87 -2.21 2.27
CA SER A 55 13.28 -1.95 3.59
C SER A 55 13.90 -0.78 4.38
N ASN A 56 14.84 -0.05 3.78
CA ASN A 56 15.44 1.15 4.39
C ASN A 56 14.64 2.44 4.15
N ASP A 57 15.01 3.51 4.86
CA ASP A 57 14.34 4.82 4.84
C ASP A 57 14.33 5.54 3.47
N TYR A 58 15.17 5.10 2.53
CA TYR A 58 15.31 5.70 1.20
C TYR A 58 14.63 4.87 0.10
N ALA A 59 14.18 3.66 0.41
CA ALA A 59 13.54 2.78 -0.56
C ALA A 59 12.22 3.37 -1.04
N ALA A 60 12.09 3.53 -2.34
CA ALA A 60 10.86 4.04 -2.93
C ALA A 60 9.83 2.92 -3.09
N THR A 61 8.53 3.26 -3.02
CA THR A 61 7.46 2.26 -3.14
C THR A 61 7.54 1.47 -4.46
N HIS A 62 7.93 2.11 -5.56
CA HIS A 62 8.07 1.41 -6.84
C HIS A 62 9.15 0.31 -6.81
N GLU A 63 10.24 0.51 -6.05
CA GLU A 63 11.30 -0.51 -5.89
C GLU A 63 10.78 -1.73 -5.13
N VAL A 64 9.98 -1.50 -4.08
CA VAL A 64 9.32 -2.57 -3.32
C VAL A 64 8.37 -3.37 -4.21
N LEU A 65 7.55 -2.69 -5.03
CA LEU A 65 6.62 -3.35 -5.94
C LEU A 65 7.33 -4.19 -7.00
N LEU A 66 8.43 -3.69 -7.56
CA LEU A 66 9.24 -4.44 -8.52
C LEU A 66 9.88 -5.68 -7.90
N GLU A 67 10.41 -5.58 -6.67
CA GLU A 67 10.95 -6.75 -5.95
C GLU A 67 9.89 -7.83 -5.75
N VAL A 68 8.69 -7.43 -5.33
CA VAL A 68 7.55 -8.35 -5.14
C VAL A 68 7.19 -9.04 -6.47
N LEU A 69 7.07 -8.28 -7.55
CA LEU A 69 6.74 -8.83 -8.87
C LEU A 69 7.83 -9.77 -9.39
N ASP A 70 9.11 -9.43 -9.21
CA ASP A 70 10.22 -10.28 -9.60
C ASP A 70 10.24 -11.60 -8.81
N ASP A 71 9.90 -11.57 -7.52
CA ASP A 71 9.81 -12.78 -6.72
C ASP A 71 8.62 -13.67 -7.11
N TYR A 72 7.47 -13.10 -7.47
CA TYR A 72 6.38 -13.88 -8.05
C TYR A 72 6.73 -14.45 -9.43
N LYS A 73 7.41 -13.67 -10.26
CA LYS A 73 7.89 -14.12 -11.58
C LYS A 73 8.85 -15.31 -11.47
N LYS A 74 9.77 -15.31 -10.50
CA LYS A 74 10.64 -16.48 -10.22
C LYS A 74 9.86 -17.75 -9.85
N ARG A 75 8.61 -17.61 -9.42
CA ARG A 75 7.68 -18.69 -9.06
C ARG A 75 6.67 -18.98 -10.18
N ASP A 76 6.87 -18.41 -11.36
CA ASP A 76 6.01 -18.55 -12.54
C ASP A 76 4.56 -18.03 -12.32
N ILE A 77 4.43 -16.99 -11.49
CA ILE A 77 3.16 -16.30 -11.23
C ILE A 77 3.26 -14.88 -11.79
N TYR A 78 2.23 -14.46 -12.51
CA TYR A 78 2.15 -13.17 -13.18
C TYR A 78 0.81 -12.49 -12.87
N PHE A 79 0.83 -11.17 -12.75
CA PHE A 79 -0.35 -10.35 -12.50
C PHE A 79 -0.48 -9.28 -13.57
N GLU A 80 -1.70 -9.05 -14.04
CA GLU A 80 -2.02 -7.98 -14.98
C GLU A 80 -2.16 -6.63 -14.25
N ASN A 81 -2.80 -6.68 -13.09
CA ASN A 81 -3.09 -5.52 -12.26
C ASN A 81 -2.46 -5.68 -10.88
N ILE A 82 -1.94 -4.58 -10.33
CA ILE A 82 -1.44 -4.51 -8.95
C ILE A 82 -2.11 -3.39 -8.18
N CYS A 83 -2.35 -3.62 -6.89
CA CYS A 83 -2.87 -2.61 -5.97
C CYS A 83 -1.94 -2.50 -4.76
N CYS A 84 -1.38 -1.32 -4.54
CA CYS A 84 -0.57 -1.04 -3.36
C CYS A 84 -1.44 -0.41 -2.27
N ILE A 85 -1.61 -1.10 -1.14
CA ILE A 85 -2.35 -0.61 0.02
C ILE A 85 -1.35 -0.39 1.16
N TYR A 86 -1.21 0.86 1.60
CA TYR A 86 -0.36 1.17 2.73
C TYR A 86 -1.03 0.75 4.06
N PRO A 87 -0.30 0.11 4.99
CA PRO A 87 -0.86 -0.31 6.28
C PRO A 87 -1.33 0.88 7.14
N THR A 88 -0.86 2.10 6.85
CA THR A 88 -1.25 3.35 7.52
C THR A 88 -2.54 3.96 6.98
N ALA A 89 -3.27 3.25 6.11
CA ALA A 89 -4.61 3.60 5.66
C ALA A 89 -5.68 2.70 6.31
N PRO A 90 -5.87 2.73 7.66
CA PRO A 90 -6.79 1.82 8.34
C PRO A 90 -8.26 2.05 7.98
N PHE A 91 -8.58 3.15 7.31
CA PHE A 91 -9.94 3.49 6.86
C PHE A 91 -10.20 3.16 5.38
N VAL A 92 -9.27 2.49 4.69
CA VAL A 92 -9.57 1.92 3.38
C VAL A 92 -10.71 0.91 3.53
N THR A 93 -11.68 0.96 2.63
CA THR A 93 -12.84 0.07 2.66
C THR A 93 -12.91 -0.77 1.40
N GLN A 94 -13.54 -1.95 1.52
CA GLN A 94 -13.82 -2.82 0.39
C GLN A 94 -14.54 -2.09 -0.77
N HIS A 95 -15.40 -1.12 -0.44
CA HIS A 95 -16.17 -0.37 -1.43
C HIS A 95 -15.25 0.56 -2.24
N ARG A 96 -14.32 1.25 -1.58
CA ARG A 96 -13.33 2.09 -2.26
C ARG A 96 -12.40 1.28 -3.16
N LEU A 97 -11.99 0.09 -2.72
CA LEU A 97 -11.18 -0.82 -3.55
C LEU A 97 -11.95 -1.25 -4.81
N LYS A 98 -13.22 -1.65 -4.66
CA LYS A 98 -14.10 -1.99 -5.79
C LYS A 98 -14.30 -0.82 -6.76
N GLU A 99 -14.56 0.38 -6.24
CA GLU A 99 -14.71 1.58 -7.06
C GLU A 99 -13.42 1.89 -7.84
N ALA A 100 -12.26 1.85 -7.19
CA ALA A 100 -10.98 2.11 -7.84
C ALA A 100 -10.69 1.08 -8.95
N TYR A 101 -10.99 -0.19 -8.71
CA TYR A 101 -10.83 -1.24 -9.73
C TYR A 101 -11.76 -1.03 -10.93
N VAL A 102 -13.01 -0.66 -10.69
CA VAL A 102 -13.96 -0.32 -11.78
C VAL A 102 -13.46 0.87 -12.61
N LEU A 103 -12.83 1.88 -11.99
CA LEU A 103 -12.25 3.01 -12.71
C LEU A 103 -11.07 2.57 -13.58
N LEU A 104 -10.19 1.72 -13.04
CA LEU A 104 -9.04 1.18 -13.76
C LEU A 104 -9.49 0.44 -15.03
N GLU A 105 -10.44 -0.48 -14.89
CA GLU A 105 -10.93 -1.32 -15.99
C GLU A 105 -11.73 -0.54 -17.05
N LYS A 106 -12.55 0.45 -16.63
CA LYS A 106 -13.50 1.10 -17.56
C LYS A 106 -12.95 2.33 -18.26
N GLN A 107 -11.95 3.01 -17.69
CA GLN A 107 -11.52 4.32 -18.21
C GLN A 107 -10.26 4.27 -19.08
N ASN A 108 -9.73 3.08 -19.38
CA ASN A 108 -8.50 2.90 -20.18
C ASN A 108 -7.36 3.79 -19.66
N VAL A 109 -7.08 3.68 -18.37
CA VAL A 109 -6.04 4.45 -17.66
C VAL A 109 -4.94 3.50 -17.19
N ASP A 110 -3.71 3.99 -17.10
CA ASP A 110 -2.57 3.18 -16.63
C ASP A 110 -2.56 3.00 -15.10
N SER A 111 -3.18 3.92 -14.34
CA SER A 111 -3.24 3.85 -12.88
C SER A 111 -4.39 4.65 -12.27
N VAL A 112 -4.81 4.24 -11.08
CA VAL A 112 -5.77 4.95 -10.23
C VAL A 112 -5.12 5.21 -8.88
N VAL A 113 -5.17 6.47 -8.42
CA VAL A 113 -4.59 6.90 -7.14
C VAL A 113 -5.66 7.61 -6.32
N THR A 114 -5.75 7.24 -5.04
CA THR A 114 -6.65 7.92 -4.10
C THR A 114 -5.99 9.20 -3.61
N VAL A 115 -6.74 10.31 -3.65
CA VAL A 115 -6.28 11.61 -3.18
C VAL A 115 -7.34 12.23 -2.28
N THR A 116 -6.91 13.13 -1.41
CA THR A 116 -7.78 14.00 -0.64
C THR A 116 -7.44 15.45 -0.93
N ALA A 117 -8.44 16.32 -0.88
CA ALA A 117 -8.23 17.74 -1.07
C ALA A 117 -7.42 18.32 0.11
N PHE A 118 -6.49 19.22 -0.18
CA PHE A 118 -5.87 20.02 0.86
C PHE A 118 -6.91 20.94 1.51
N SER A 119 -6.85 21.10 2.83
CA SER A 119 -7.72 22.04 3.56
C SER A 119 -7.48 23.50 3.13
N PHE A 120 -6.27 23.81 2.65
CA PHE A 120 -5.89 25.10 2.09
C PHE A 120 -5.04 24.91 0.83
N PRO A 121 -5.08 25.83 -0.15
CA PRO A 121 -4.29 25.69 -1.37
C PRO A 121 -2.79 25.56 -1.06
N PRO A 122 -2.10 24.50 -1.52
CA PRO A 122 -0.67 24.31 -1.28
C PRO A 122 0.18 25.46 -1.87
N GLN A 123 -0.34 26.16 -2.87
CA GLN A 123 0.28 27.35 -3.47
C GLN A 123 0.40 28.53 -2.48
N ARG A 124 -0.26 28.47 -1.32
CA ARG A 124 -0.15 29.47 -0.25
C ARG A 124 0.91 29.11 0.80
N ALA A 125 1.64 28.01 0.62
CA ALA A 125 2.74 27.66 1.51
C ALA A 125 3.83 28.75 1.47
N LEU A 126 4.48 28.96 2.60
CA LEU A 126 5.64 29.84 2.72
C LEU A 126 6.87 28.97 3.07
N LEU A 127 7.98 29.18 2.36
CA LEU A 127 9.26 28.56 2.67
C LEU A 127 9.97 29.36 3.77
N TYR A 128 10.28 28.71 4.89
CA TYR A 128 11.15 29.28 5.91
C TYR A 128 12.61 28.97 5.59
N LYS A 129 13.40 29.99 5.26
CA LYS A 129 14.83 29.86 4.94
C LYS A 129 15.59 31.11 5.35
N ASP A 130 16.76 30.93 5.96
CA ASP A 130 17.64 32.03 6.41
C ASP A 130 16.95 33.01 7.37
N SER A 131 16.06 32.50 8.24
CA SER A 131 15.23 33.29 9.17
C SER A 131 14.17 34.18 8.51
N PHE A 132 13.89 34.00 7.21
CA PHE A 132 12.82 34.70 6.49
C PHE A 132 11.77 33.74 5.96
N LEU A 133 10.52 34.20 5.88
CA LEU A 133 9.46 33.54 5.13
C LEU A 133 9.49 34.04 3.67
N LYS A 134 9.51 33.10 2.73
CA LYS A 134 9.49 33.36 1.29
C LYS A 134 8.26 32.69 0.68
N TYR A 135 7.65 33.33 -0.30
CA TYR A 135 6.68 32.68 -1.17
C TYR A 135 7.38 31.75 -2.15
#